data_AF-A0A846AB85-F1
#
_entry.id   AF-A0A846AB85-F1
#
_cell.length_a   1.000
_cell.length_b   1.000
_cell.length_c   1.000
_cell.angle_alpha   90.00
_cell.angle_beta   90.00
_cell.angle_gamma   90.00
#
_symmetry.space_group_name_H-M   'P 1'
#
loop_
_entity.id
_entity.type
_entity.pdbx_description
1 polymer ?
#
loop_
_entity_poly.entity_id
_entity_poly.type
_entity_poly.pdbx_seq_one_letter_code
_entity_poly.pdbx_strand_id
1 'polypeptide(L)'
;MRQKNDSQKLVEQVLQTINPTEIADKSLSQTVEVLLNLIEQLQTQLKELQEENQRLKDENNRLKREQQQPKIKAKKPRGFSQNYSSEKERKQPQNHSKGSKKSQLKIDREEILEYKIELLPMDAQFKGYKEVIIQDISLETDKVLFLKEKYYSPQNRKTFILNFPSNK
;
A
#
# COMPACT_ATOMS: atom_id res chain seq x y z
N MET A 1 11.58 0.60 22.96
CA MET A 1 11.08 -0.79 23.01
C MET A 1 11.39 -1.52 24.32
N ARG A 2 12.54 -1.30 25.00
CA ARG A 2 12.86 -1.94 26.29
C ARG A 2 11.85 -1.66 27.42
N GLN A 3 11.48 -0.40 27.64
CA GLN A 3 10.53 -0.03 28.71
C GLN A 3 9.16 -0.71 28.61
N LYS A 4 8.58 -0.86 27.40
CA LYS A 4 7.29 -1.56 27.20
C LYS A 4 7.36 -3.04 27.58
N ASN A 5 8.49 -3.69 27.30
CA ASN A 5 8.68 -5.10 27.63
C ASN A 5 8.87 -5.30 29.13
N ASP A 6 9.56 -4.37 29.80
CA ASP A 6 9.77 -4.42 31.26
C ASP A 6 8.46 -4.20 32.02
N SER A 7 7.60 -3.30 31.57
CA SER A 7 6.25 -3.10 32.12
C SER A 7 5.34 -4.30 31.92
N GLN A 8 5.38 -4.94 30.75
CA GLN A 8 4.58 -6.15 30.47
C GLN A 8 5.00 -7.32 31.36
N LYS A 9 6.30 -7.46 31.61
CA LYS A 9 6.84 -8.50 32.49
C LYS A 9 6.44 -8.33 33.95
N LEU A 10 6.38 -7.08 34.42
CA LEU A 10 5.87 -6.72 35.75
C LEU A 10 4.38 -7.04 35.88
N VAL A 11 3.58 -6.72 34.85
CA VAL A 11 2.15 -7.03 34.83
C VAL A 11 1.90 -8.54 34.84
N GLU A 12 2.66 -9.33 34.06
CA GLU A 12 2.59 -10.79 34.11
C GLU A 12 2.93 -11.36 35.48
N GLN A 13 3.95 -10.82 36.16
CA GLN A 13 4.30 -11.21 37.53
C GLN A 13 3.18 -10.90 38.53
N VAL A 14 2.55 -9.74 38.42
CA VAL A 14 1.45 -9.32 39.29
C VAL A 14 0.21 -10.19 39.05
N LEU A 15 -0.12 -10.51 37.80
CA LEU A 15 -1.24 -11.39 37.47
C LEU A 15 -1.03 -12.83 37.97
N GLN A 16 0.22 -13.31 38.03
CA GLN A 16 0.55 -14.64 38.58
C GLN A 16 0.49 -14.70 40.11
N THR A 17 0.43 -13.56 40.80
CA THR A 17 0.44 -13.48 42.28
C THR A 17 -0.90 -13.06 42.89
N ILE A 18 -1.88 -12.62 42.10
CA ILE A 18 -3.20 -12.23 42.61
C ILE A 18 -4.12 -13.46 42.69
N ASN A 19 -4.36 -13.96 43.92
CA ASN A 19 -5.42 -14.92 44.21
C ASN A 19 -6.61 -14.21 44.90
N PRO A 20 -7.71 -13.94 44.19
CA PRO A 20 -8.86 -13.24 44.77
C PRO A 20 -9.58 -14.04 45.87
N THR A 21 -9.35 -15.35 45.93
CA THR A 21 -9.90 -16.28 46.95
C THR A 21 -9.20 -16.20 48.31
N GLU A 22 -8.00 -15.64 48.39
CA GLU A 22 -7.26 -15.48 49.66
C GLU A 22 -7.59 -14.15 50.38
N ILE A 23 -8.44 -13.32 49.79
CA ILE A 23 -8.85 -12.03 50.36
C ILE A 23 -9.89 -12.26 51.46
N ALA A 24 -9.56 -11.88 52.69
CA ALA A 24 -10.42 -12.07 53.86
C ALA A 24 -11.75 -11.30 53.80
N ASP A 25 -11.77 -10.15 53.11
CA ASP A 25 -12.99 -9.37 52.87
C ASP A 25 -13.72 -9.89 51.63
N LYS A 26 -14.88 -10.51 51.86
CA LYS A 26 -15.73 -11.10 50.82
C LYS A 26 -16.21 -10.07 49.80
N SER A 27 -16.43 -8.82 50.21
CA SER A 27 -16.87 -7.75 49.30
C SER A 27 -15.75 -7.31 48.35
N LEU A 28 -14.53 -7.25 48.88
CA LEU A 28 -13.33 -6.91 48.12
C LEU A 28 -12.96 -8.04 47.15
N SER A 29 -13.06 -9.30 47.58
CA SER A 29 -12.85 -10.50 46.75
C SER A 29 -13.76 -10.51 45.52
N GLN A 30 -15.07 -10.29 45.72
CA GLN A 30 -16.05 -10.20 44.62
C GLN A 30 -15.77 -9.05 43.66
N THR A 31 -15.36 -7.89 44.19
CA THR A 31 -15.05 -6.73 43.35
C THR A 31 -13.83 -7.01 42.46
N VAL A 32 -12.79 -7.65 43.01
CA VAL A 32 -11.58 -8.02 42.27
C VAL A 32 -11.90 -9.06 41.19
N GLU A 33 -12.75 -10.04 41.48
CA GLU A 33 -13.20 -11.05 40.51
C GLU A 33 -13.92 -10.41 39.31
N VAL A 34 -14.86 -9.49 39.56
CA VAL A 34 -15.58 -8.77 38.51
C VAL A 34 -14.63 -7.92 37.66
N LEU A 35 -13.66 -7.25 38.29
CA LEU A 35 -12.66 -6.45 37.58
C LEU A 35 -11.76 -7.31 36.69
N LEU A 36 -11.32 -8.48 37.18
CA LEU A 36 -10.51 -9.42 36.39
C LEU A 36 -11.27 -9.92 35.16
N ASN A 37 -12.53 -10.33 35.33
CA ASN A 37 -13.39 -10.75 34.23
C ASN A 37 -13.60 -9.62 33.20
N LEU A 38 -13.80 -8.39 33.66
CA LEU A 38 -13.94 -7.23 32.79
C LEU A 38 -12.64 -6.95 32.03
N ILE A 39 -11.48 -7.04 32.68
CA ILE A 39 -10.18 -6.85 32.05
C ILE A 39 -9.95 -7.93 30.99
N GLU A 40 -10.28 -9.19 31.26
CA GLU A 40 -10.16 -10.29 30.30
C GLU A 40 -11.06 -10.05 29.06
N GLN A 41 -12.31 -9.62 29.29
CA GLN A 41 -13.23 -9.26 28.21
C GLN A 41 -12.67 -8.11 27.36
N LEU A 42 -12.13 -7.06 28.01
CA LEU A 42 -11.53 -5.92 27.31
C LEU A 42 -10.28 -6.32 26.53
N GLN A 43 -9.43 -7.20 27.07
CA GLN A 43 -8.24 -7.70 26.37
C GLN A 43 -8.62 -8.51 25.12
N THR A 44 -9.67 -9.33 25.23
CA THR A 44 -10.20 -10.11 24.10
C THR A 44 -10.70 -9.19 23.00
N GLN A 45 -11.53 -8.20 23.34
CA GLN A 45 -12.04 -7.20 22.39
C GLN A 45 -10.92 -6.38 21.75
N LEU A 46 -9.91 -5.96 22.53
CA LEU A 46 -8.75 -5.23 21.99
C LEU A 46 -7.97 -6.06 20.97
N LYS A 47 -7.80 -7.37 21.22
CA LYS A 47 -7.12 -8.27 20.30
C LYS A 47 -7.90 -8.42 18.99
N GLU A 48 -9.21 -8.64 19.08
CA GLU A 48 -10.09 -8.72 17.90
C GLU A 48 -10.04 -7.42 17.07
N LEU A 49 -10.12 -6.26 17.74
CA LEU A 49 -10.05 -4.96 17.08
C LEU A 49 -8.69 -4.72 16.42
N GLN A 50 -7.60 -5.14 17.05
CA GLN A 50 -6.26 -5.05 16.46
C GLN A 50 -6.12 -5.93 15.22
N GLU A 51 -6.67 -7.15 15.25
CA GLU A 51 -6.70 -8.04 14.09
C GLU A 51 -7.53 -7.47 12.94
N GLU A 52 -8.71 -6.92 13.23
CA GLU A 52 -9.56 -6.28 12.22
C GLU A 52 -8.89 -5.04 11.62
N ASN A 53 -8.29 -4.19 12.45
CA ASN A 53 -7.57 -3.00 12.00
C ASN A 53 -6.39 -3.38 11.09
N GLN A 54 -5.69 -4.46 11.41
CA GLN A 54 -4.63 -4.98 10.56
C GLN A 54 -5.16 -5.47 9.21
N ARG A 55 -6.26 -6.24 9.20
CA ARG A 55 -6.92 -6.69 7.96
C ARG A 55 -7.33 -5.51 7.08
N LEU A 56 -7.93 -4.47 7.66
CA LEU A 56 -8.36 -3.26 6.93
C LEU A 56 -7.17 -2.48 6.36
N LYS A 57 -6.03 -2.43 7.07
CA LYS A 57 -4.80 -1.83 6.56
C LYS A 57 -4.23 -2.61 5.38
N ASP A 58 -4.18 -3.94 5.50
CA ASP A 58 -3.69 -4.80 4.42
C ASP A 58 -4.57 -4.74 3.18
N GLU A 59 -5.89 -4.58 3.37
CA GLU A 59 -6.86 -4.34 2.30
C GLU A 59 -6.67 -2.98 1.63
N ASN A 60 -6.51 -1.91 2.41
CA ASN A 60 -6.22 -0.58 1.89
C ASN A 60 -4.92 -0.56 1.07
N ASN A 61 -3.86 -1.20 1.57
CA ASN A 61 -2.58 -1.28 0.86
C ASN A 61 -2.72 -2.06 -0.45
N ARG A 62 -3.49 -3.17 -0.44
CA ARG A 62 -3.84 -3.91 -1.67
C ARG A 62 -4.53 -3.03 -2.70
N LEU A 63 -5.55 -2.28 -2.28
CA LEU A 63 -6.28 -1.36 -3.18
C LEU A 63 -5.38 -0.25 -3.72
N LYS A 64 -4.44 0.25 -2.91
CA LYS A 64 -3.42 1.24 -3.32
C LYS A 64 -2.26 0.65 -4.14
N ARG A 65 -2.26 -0.66 -4.42
CA ARG A 65 -1.15 -1.39 -5.06
C ARG A 65 0.18 -1.27 -4.32
N GLU A 66 0.13 -1.02 -3.01
CA GLU A 66 1.29 -1.02 -2.12
C GLU A 66 1.51 -2.45 -1.57
N GLN A 67 2.75 -2.77 -1.18
CA GLN A 67 3.05 -4.07 -0.58
C GLN A 67 2.41 -4.17 0.82
N GLN A 68 1.73 -5.29 1.09
CA GLN A 68 1.22 -5.62 2.42
C GLN A 68 2.36 -5.77 3.44
N GLN A 69 2.05 -5.61 4.72
CA GLN A 69 3.05 -5.71 5.77
C GLN A 69 3.62 -7.15 5.82
N PRO A 70 4.95 -7.33 5.73
CA PRO A 70 5.53 -8.67 5.63
C PRO A 70 5.34 -9.45 6.94
N LYS A 71 4.79 -10.67 6.85
CA LYS A 71 4.65 -11.58 7.99
C LYS A 71 6.02 -12.18 8.36
N ILE A 72 6.68 -11.59 9.35
CA ILE A 72 7.98 -12.08 9.86
C ILE A 72 7.76 -13.41 10.59
N LYS A 73 8.23 -14.51 10.00
CA LYS A 73 8.23 -15.82 10.67
C LYS A 73 9.31 -15.85 11.76
N ALA A 74 9.05 -16.55 12.86
CA ALA A 74 10.03 -16.76 13.93
C ALA A 74 11.28 -17.46 13.38
N LYS A 75 12.47 -16.97 13.76
CA LYS A 75 13.75 -17.59 13.40
C LYS A 75 13.89 -18.91 14.18
N LYS A 76 14.04 -20.03 13.48
CA LYS A 76 14.44 -21.30 14.11
C LYS A 76 15.80 -21.12 14.82
N PRO A 77 16.04 -21.73 15.99
CA PRO A 77 17.34 -21.70 16.64
C PRO A 77 18.38 -22.30 15.68
N ARG A 78 19.44 -21.52 15.41
CA ARG A 78 20.51 -21.94 14.50
C ARG A 78 21.34 -23.01 15.20
N GLY A 79 21.13 -24.28 14.82
CA GLY A 79 22.09 -25.34 15.08
C GLY A 79 23.43 -24.99 14.40
N PHE A 80 24.53 -25.24 15.10
CA PHE A 80 25.89 -25.02 14.63
C PHE A 80 26.22 -25.86 13.38
N SER A 81 27.10 -25.30 12.55
CA SER A 81 27.73 -25.90 11.37
C SER A 81 26.84 -26.11 10.14
N GLN A 82 26.68 -25.04 9.37
CA GLN A 82 26.98 -25.10 7.94
C GLN A 82 27.58 -23.74 7.61
N ASN A 83 28.86 -23.70 7.22
CA ASN A 83 29.43 -22.54 6.57
C ASN A 83 28.69 -22.39 5.24
N TYR A 84 27.51 -21.75 5.27
CA TYR A 84 26.78 -21.30 4.09
C TYR A 84 27.47 -20.08 3.46
N SER A 85 28.79 -19.98 3.53
CA SER A 85 29.52 -18.95 2.80
C SER A 85 29.56 -19.37 1.34
N SER A 86 28.58 -18.91 0.59
CA SER A 86 28.48 -19.01 -0.86
C SER A 86 29.47 -18.06 -1.55
N GLU A 87 30.69 -17.94 -1.02
CA GLU A 87 31.74 -17.07 -1.56
C GLU A 87 32.10 -17.45 -3.00
N LYS A 88 31.95 -18.72 -3.38
CA LYS A 88 32.09 -19.20 -4.75
C LYS A 88 30.92 -18.83 -5.68
N GLU A 89 29.73 -18.56 -5.15
CA GLU A 89 28.56 -18.12 -5.93
C GLU A 89 28.41 -16.59 -5.97
N ARG A 90 29.27 -15.86 -5.26
CA ARG A 90 29.21 -14.40 -5.19
C ARG A 90 29.68 -13.82 -6.52
N LYS A 91 28.72 -13.34 -7.33
CA LYS A 91 29.03 -12.57 -8.54
C LYS A 91 29.94 -11.39 -8.17
N GLN A 92 31.09 -11.31 -8.85
CA GLN A 92 31.94 -10.12 -8.80
C GLN A 92 31.09 -8.90 -9.15
N PRO A 93 31.15 -7.81 -8.37
CA PRO A 93 30.38 -6.60 -8.67
C PRO A 93 30.84 -6.06 -10.02
N GLN A 94 29.95 -6.14 -11.01
CA GLN A 94 30.22 -5.50 -12.30
C GLN A 94 30.09 -3.99 -12.15
N ASN A 95 30.95 -3.25 -12.84
CA ASN A 95 30.90 -1.80 -12.89
C ASN A 95 29.60 -1.36 -13.57
N HIS A 96 28.59 -1.06 -12.75
CA HIS A 96 27.31 -0.56 -13.21
C HIS A 96 27.47 0.91 -13.59
N SER A 97 27.68 1.19 -14.87
CA SER A 97 27.50 2.55 -15.38
C SER A 97 26.00 2.84 -15.45
N LYS A 98 25.55 3.84 -14.70
CA LYS A 98 24.18 4.34 -14.85
C LYS A 98 24.14 5.11 -16.18
N GLY A 99 23.59 4.49 -17.22
CA GLY A 99 23.24 5.21 -18.45
C GLY A 99 22.32 6.39 -18.11
N SER A 100 22.57 7.55 -18.70
CA SER A 100 21.69 8.71 -18.50
C SER A 100 20.31 8.36 -19.06
N LYS A 101 19.28 8.28 -18.22
CA LYS A 101 17.91 7.95 -18.65
C LYS A 101 17.30 9.02 -19.56
N LYS A 102 17.93 10.19 -19.63
CA LYS A 102 17.47 11.36 -20.39
C LYS A 102 17.81 11.30 -21.88
N SER A 103 18.86 10.59 -22.29
CA SER A 103 19.30 10.59 -23.70
C SER A 103 18.46 9.70 -24.61
N GLN A 104 17.51 8.93 -24.06
CA GLN A 104 16.70 7.97 -24.83
C GLN A 104 15.25 8.43 -25.02
N LEU A 105 14.86 9.57 -24.44
CA LEU A 105 13.49 10.09 -24.54
C LEU A 105 13.37 10.94 -25.81
N LYS A 106 12.47 10.54 -26.72
CA LYS A 106 12.08 11.37 -27.86
C LYS A 106 11.21 12.52 -27.35
N ILE A 107 11.59 13.75 -27.65
CA ILE A 107 10.80 14.95 -27.32
C ILE A 107 9.86 15.21 -28.50
N ASP A 108 8.55 15.16 -28.26
CA ASP A 108 7.54 15.40 -29.29
C ASP A 108 7.20 16.89 -29.44
N ARG A 109 7.42 17.70 -28.39
CA ARG A 109 7.16 19.15 -28.37
C ARG A 109 8.17 19.88 -27.47
N GLU A 110 8.66 21.03 -27.94
CA GLU A 110 9.48 21.96 -27.16
C GLU A 110 8.69 23.26 -26.92
N GLU A 111 8.73 23.75 -25.67
CA GLU A 111 8.11 25.03 -25.28
C GLU A 111 9.12 25.89 -24.53
N ILE A 112 9.27 27.13 -24.98
CA ILE A 112 10.07 28.13 -24.28
C ILE A 112 9.15 28.89 -23.34
N LEU A 113 9.44 28.82 -22.03
CA LEU A 113 8.74 29.58 -21.01
C LEU A 113 9.50 30.88 -20.75
N GLU A 114 8.91 32.00 -21.15
CA GLU A 114 9.46 33.33 -20.94
C GLU A 114 8.97 33.94 -19.62
N TYR A 115 9.87 34.61 -18.89
CA TYR A 115 9.48 35.38 -17.71
C TYR A 115 8.96 36.76 -18.10
N LYS A 116 7.93 37.23 -17.39
CA LYS A 116 7.52 38.64 -17.49
C LYS A 116 8.59 39.51 -16.85
N ILE A 117 9.17 40.41 -17.65
CA ILE A 117 10.29 41.30 -17.25
C ILE A 117 9.94 42.14 -16.01
N GLU A 118 8.68 42.54 -15.87
CA GLU A 118 8.18 43.35 -14.74
C GLU A 118 8.27 42.64 -13.38
N LEU A 119 8.30 41.30 -13.37
CA LEU A 119 8.40 40.49 -12.16
C LEU A 119 9.85 40.17 -11.78
N LEU A 120 10.80 40.52 -12.65
CA LEU A 120 12.21 40.28 -12.42
C LEU A 120 12.80 41.45 -11.62
N PRO A 121 13.66 41.17 -10.63
CA PRO A 121 14.50 42.19 -10.01
C PRO A 121 15.29 42.98 -11.07
N MET A 122 15.56 44.26 -10.82
CA MET A 122 16.29 45.11 -11.79
C MET A 122 17.70 44.62 -12.11
N ASP A 123 18.30 43.83 -11.21
CA ASP A 123 19.62 43.22 -11.37
C ASP A 123 19.57 41.84 -12.07
N ALA A 124 18.39 41.35 -12.41
CA ALA A 124 18.23 40.05 -13.06
C ALA A 124 18.81 40.07 -14.48
N GLN A 125 19.69 39.10 -14.76
CA GLN A 125 20.32 38.93 -16.06
C GLN A 125 19.91 37.58 -16.67
N PHE A 126 19.65 37.59 -17.97
CA PHE A 126 19.38 36.36 -18.71
C PHE A 126 20.64 35.48 -18.76
N LYS A 127 20.54 34.24 -18.28
CA LYS A 127 21.63 33.26 -18.23
C LYS A 127 21.39 32.01 -19.10
N GLY A 128 20.43 32.08 -20.03
CA GLY A 128 20.04 30.96 -20.87
C GLY A 128 18.86 30.16 -20.31
N TYR A 129 18.58 29.03 -20.96
CA TYR A 129 17.44 28.16 -20.64
C TYR A 129 17.88 26.98 -19.79
N LYS A 130 17.00 26.56 -18.87
CA LYS A 130 17.18 25.34 -18.09
C LYS A 130 16.18 24.31 -18.59
N GLU A 131 16.68 23.22 -19.15
CA GLU A 131 15.86 22.13 -19.67
C GLU A 131 15.14 21.37 -18.54
N VAL A 132 13.82 21.25 -18.66
CA VAL A 132 12.97 20.42 -17.82
C VAL A 132 12.07 19.61 -18.73
N ILE A 133 12.18 18.28 -18.68
CA ILE A 133 11.35 17.37 -19.48
C ILE A 133 10.13 16.96 -18.65
N ILE A 134 8.93 17.25 -19.16
CA ILE A 134 7.64 16.82 -18.59
C ILE A 134 6.99 15.88 -19.60
N GLN A 135 6.38 14.80 -19.12
CA GLN A 135 5.68 13.82 -19.96
C GLN A 135 4.18 13.84 -19.62
N ASP A 136 3.38 14.35 -20.56
CA ASP A 136 1.92 14.33 -20.49
C ASP A 136 1.34 13.27 -21.43
N ILE A 137 0.08 12.89 -21.20
CA ILE A 137 -0.65 11.92 -22.02
C ILE A 137 -1.97 12.56 -22.47
N SER A 138 -2.22 12.59 -23.77
CA SER A 138 -3.52 12.97 -24.34
C SER A 138 -4.41 11.73 -24.49
N LEU A 139 -5.51 11.67 -23.75
CA LEU A 139 -6.53 10.63 -23.89
C LEU A 139 -7.72 11.18 -24.68
N GLU A 140 -8.01 10.56 -25.82
CA GLU A 140 -9.13 10.96 -26.67
C GLU A 140 -10.19 9.85 -26.73
N THR A 141 -11.46 10.24 -26.81
CA THR A 141 -12.57 9.28 -26.96
C THR A 141 -12.74 8.93 -28.43
N ASP A 142 -12.59 7.65 -28.77
CA ASP A 142 -12.98 7.15 -30.10
C ASP A 142 -14.50 6.96 -30.16
N LYS A 143 -15.17 7.76 -31.01
CA LYS A 143 -16.62 7.74 -31.17
C LYS A 143 -16.96 7.20 -32.54
N VAL A 144 -17.50 5.98 -32.57
CA VAL A 144 -17.98 5.34 -33.79
C VAL A 144 -19.51 5.33 -33.80
N LEU A 145 -20.13 6.03 -34.75
CA LEU A 145 -21.57 5.98 -34.99
C LEU A 145 -21.88 4.85 -35.98
N PHE A 146 -22.60 3.82 -35.52
CA PHE A 146 -23.04 2.72 -36.37
C PHE A 146 -24.44 2.99 -36.92
N LEU A 147 -24.53 3.23 -38.24
CA LEU A 147 -25.81 3.28 -38.96
C LEU A 147 -26.19 1.86 -39.39
N LYS A 148 -27.22 1.32 -38.75
CA LYS A 148 -27.67 -0.05 -38.99
C LYS A 148 -28.80 -0.02 -40.02
N GLU A 149 -28.63 -0.75 -41.12
CA GLU A 149 -29.71 -0.92 -42.09
C GLU A 149 -30.91 -1.63 -41.44
N LYS A 150 -32.10 -1.13 -41.75
CA LYS A 150 -33.38 -1.60 -41.22
C LYS A 150 -34.38 -1.75 -42.36
N TYR A 151 -34.93 -2.94 -42.50
CA TYR A 151 -35.95 -3.25 -43.49
C TYR A 151 -37.21 -3.77 -42.81
N TYR A 152 -38.38 -3.30 -43.25
CA TYR A 152 -39.67 -3.80 -42.79
C TYR A 152 -40.30 -4.67 -43.86
N SER A 153 -40.77 -5.87 -43.49
CA SER A 153 -41.55 -6.75 -44.35
C SER A 153 -43.03 -6.69 -43.92
N PRO A 154 -43.91 -6.03 -44.71
CA PRO A 154 -45.33 -5.93 -44.39
C PRO A 154 -46.04 -7.28 -44.39
N GLN A 155 -45.65 -8.18 -45.31
CA GLN A 155 -46.25 -9.52 -45.44
C GLN A 155 -46.00 -10.39 -44.20
N ASN A 156 -44.76 -10.37 -43.69
CA ASN A 156 -44.39 -11.13 -42.50
C ASN A 156 -44.58 -10.35 -41.19
N ARG A 157 -45.04 -9.09 -41.27
CA ARG A 157 -45.16 -8.11 -40.16
C ARG A 157 -43.92 -8.07 -39.26
N LYS A 158 -42.74 -8.13 -39.86
CA LYS A 158 -41.45 -8.20 -39.16
C LYS A 158 -40.47 -7.14 -39.65
N THR A 159 -39.67 -6.64 -38.72
CA THR A 159 -38.56 -5.74 -39.01
C THR A 159 -37.25 -6.52 -38.89
N PHE A 160 -36.42 -6.43 -39.92
CA PHE A 160 -35.06 -6.94 -39.93
C PHE A 160 -34.11 -5.78 -39.71
N ILE A 161 -33.30 -5.87 -38.68
CA ILE A 161 -32.24 -4.90 -38.39
C ILE A 161 -30.93 -5.67 -38.46
N LEU A 162 -29.94 -5.14 -39.16
CA LEU A 162 -28.62 -5.77 -39.22
C LEU A 162 -28.10 -6.01 -37.80
N ASN A 163 -27.55 -7.19 -37.51
CA ASN A 163 -26.97 -7.44 -36.20
C ASN A 163 -25.63 -6.70 -36.08
N PHE A 164 -25.25 -6.36 -34.85
CA PHE A 164 -23.93 -5.80 -34.62
C PHE A 164 -22.88 -6.88 -34.97
N PRO A 165 -21.71 -6.53 -35.56
CA PRO A 165 -20.66 -7.52 -35.78
C PRO A 165 -20.28 -8.15 -34.44
N SER A 166 -20.34 -9.47 -34.33
CA SER A 166 -19.79 -10.18 -33.18
C SER A 166 -18.28 -9.98 -33.17
N ASN A 167 -17.76 -9.41 -32.08
CA ASN A 167 -16.33 -9.12 -31.93
C ASN A 167 -15.46 -10.37 -32.22
N LYS A 168 -14.38 -10.20 -32.99
CA LYS A 168 -13.26 -11.14 -33.08
C LYS A 168 -12.19 -10.75 -32.07
#